data_AF-A0A9E5EYR9-F1
#
_entry.id   AF-A0A9E5EYR9-F1
#
_cell.length_a   1.000
_cell.length_b   1.000
_cell.length_c   1.000
_cell.angle_alpha   90.00
_cell.angle_beta   90.00
_cell.angle_gamma   90.00
#
_symmetry.space_group_name_H-M   'P 1'
#
loop_
_entity.id
_entity.type
_entity.pdbx_description
1 polymer ?
#
loop_
_entity_poly.entity_id
_entity_poly.type
_entity_poly.pdbx_seq_one_letter_code
_entity_poly.pdbx_strand_id
1 'polypeptide(L)' 'KEGKRADKDYALAWTKEYGKGRVFYTAFGHRDEVWADERFQKLMLGGLGYVMGLNDGSGKTGEKKQ' A
#
# COMPACT_ATOMS: atom_id res chain seq x y z
N LYS A 1 6.04 5.80 22.94
CA LYS A 1 4.85 4.99 23.32
C LYS A 1 4.85 3.76 22.43
N GLU A 2 4.95 2.57 23.01
CA GLU A 2 4.82 1.33 22.24
C GLU A 2 3.42 1.28 21.60
N GLY A 3 3.36 0.87 20.34
CA GLY A 3 2.11 0.82 19.59
C GLY A 3 1.21 -0.32 20.07
N LYS A 4 -0.11 -0.15 19.94
CA LYS A 4 -1.13 -1.01 20.55
C LYS A 4 -1.23 -2.44 19.96
N ARG A 5 -0.47 -2.78 18.92
CA ARG A 5 -0.56 -4.10 18.28
C ARG A 5 0.40 -5.11 18.90
N ALA A 6 -0.12 -6.29 19.21
CA ALA A 6 0.65 -7.40 19.79
C ALA A 6 1.68 -8.00 18.81
N ASP A 7 1.41 -7.97 17.51
CA ASP A 7 2.27 -8.49 16.44
C ASP A 7 3.40 -7.53 16.01
N LYS A 8 3.35 -6.27 16.49
CA LYS A 8 4.24 -5.18 16.10
C LYS A 8 4.30 -4.91 14.58
N ASP A 9 3.32 -5.40 13.82
CA ASP A 9 3.25 -5.20 12.37
C ASP A 9 2.29 -4.04 12.04
N TYR A 10 2.86 -3.01 11.41
CA TYR A 10 2.16 -1.79 11.04
C TYR A 10 2.20 -1.64 9.53
N ALA A 11 1.08 -1.99 8.89
CA ALA A 11 0.93 -1.88 7.45
C ALA A 11 1.20 -0.43 6.99
N LEU A 12 2.26 -0.27 6.20
CA LEU A 12 2.64 1.02 5.59
C LEU A 12 1.85 1.32 4.32
N ALA A 13 1.27 0.29 3.69
CA ALA A 13 0.32 0.44 2.60
C ALA A 13 -0.73 -0.67 2.68
N TRP A 14 -1.98 -0.35 2.38
CA TRP A 14 -3.08 -1.32 2.41
C TRP A 14 -4.24 -0.88 1.50
N THR A 15 -5.05 -1.85 1.14
CA THR A 15 -6.31 -1.68 0.42
C THR A 15 -7.46 -2.15 1.29
N LYS A 16 -8.63 -1.51 1.16
CA LYS A 16 -9.84 -1.92 1.88
C LYS A 16 -11.09 -1.50 1.11
N GLU A 17 -12.09 -2.36 1.14
CA GLU A 17 -13.43 -2.01 0.66
C GLU A 17 -14.23 -1.31 1.77
N TYR A 18 -14.95 -0.25 1.40
CA TYR A 18 -15.84 0.47 2.29
C TYR A 18 -17.21 0.65 1.59
N GLY A 19 -18.17 -0.19 1.98
CA GLY A 19 -19.44 -0.29 1.28
C GLY A 19 -19.22 -0.75 -0.16
N LYS A 20 -19.58 0.10 -1.13
CA LYS A 20 -19.34 -0.14 -2.57
C LYS A 20 -18.06 0.52 -3.10
N GLY A 21 -17.37 1.29 -2.26
CA GLY A 21 -16.14 2.00 -2.62
C GLY A 21 -14.90 1.21 -2.26
N ARG A 22 -13.79 1.53 -2.93
CA ARG A 22 -12.46 0.97 -2.67
C ARG A 22 -11.54 2.07 -2.18
N VAL A 23 -10.76 1.78 -1.15
CA VAL A 23 -9.82 2.71 -0.52
C VAL A 23 -8.43 2.12 -0.60
N PHE A 24 -7.48 2.93 -1.04
CA PHE A 24 -6.06 2.65 -0.98
C PHE A 24 -5.38 3.67 -0.06
N TYR A 25 -4.49 3.20 0.82
CA TYR A 25 -3.73 4.02 1.74
C TYR A 25 -2.25 3.68 1.67
N THR A 26 -1.40 4.70 1.77
CA THR A 26 0.04 4.56 1.98
C THR A 26 0.58 5.64 2.92
N ALA A 27 1.54 5.25 3.78
CA ALA A 27 2.26 6.13 4.69
C ALA A 27 3.56 6.69 4.10
N PHE A 28 3.88 6.35 2.85
CA PHE A 28 5.05 6.87 2.14
C PHE A 28 4.75 8.24 1.51
N GLY A 29 5.78 8.91 0.96
CA GLY A 29 5.63 10.16 0.21
C GLY A 29 5.91 11.45 0.98
N HIS A 30 6.40 11.35 2.23
CA HIS A 30 6.77 12.54 3.01
C HIS A 30 8.06 13.24 2.54
N ARG A 31 8.88 12.59 1.72
CA ARG A 31 10.09 13.17 1.13
C ARG A 31 9.97 13.23 -0.37
N ASP A 32 10.52 14.28 -0.97
CA ASP A 32 10.44 14.51 -2.40
C ASP A 32 11.13 13.40 -3.20
N GLU A 33 12.23 12.83 -2.70
CA GLU A 33 12.94 11.76 -3.41
C GLU A 33 12.11 10.48 -3.52
N VAL A 34 11.15 10.27 -2.61
CA VAL A 34 10.25 9.11 -2.65
C VAL A 34 9.33 9.18 -3.87
N TRP A 35 8.95 10.39 -4.33
CA TRP A 35 8.12 10.56 -5.51
C TRP A 35 8.85 10.20 -6.81
N ALA A 36 10.17 10.35 -6.84
CA ALA A 36 11.01 9.95 -7.96
C ALA A 36 11.36 8.44 -7.97
N ASP A 37 11.11 7.73 -6.86
CA ASP A 37 11.40 6.29 -6.76
C ASP A 37 10.40 5.46 -7.57
N GLU A 38 10.90 4.68 -8.53
CA GLU A 38 10.06 3.82 -9.37
C GLU A 38 9.19 2.84 -8.57
N ARG A 39 9.65 2.38 -7.41
CA ARG A 39 8.90 1.44 -6.56
C ARG A 39 7.69 2.14 -5.96
N PHE A 40 7.85 3.39 -5.55
CA PHE A 40 6.74 4.18 -5.04
C PHE A 40 5.75 4.54 -6.15
N GLN A 41 6.23 4.87 -7.35
CA GLN A 41 5.37 5.08 -8.51
C GLN A 41 4.57 3.81 -8.87
N LYS A 42 5.20 2.63 -8.86
CA LYS A 42 4.51 1.34 -9.06
C LYS A 42 3.47 1.07 -7.99
N LEU A 43 3.78 1.35 -6.72
CA LEU A 43 2.82 1.26 -5.62
C LEU A 43 1.61 2.17 -5.87
N MET A 44 1.84 3.41 -6.28
CA MET A 44 0.77 4.37 -6.54
C MET A 44 -0.11 3.97 -7.73
N LEU A 45 0.49 3.52 -8.83
CA LEU A 45 -0.24 3.02 -9.99
C LEU A 45 -1.07 1.77 -9.66
N GLY A 46 -0.49 0.85 -8.87
CA GLY A 46 -1.20 -0.33 -8.37
C GLY A 46 -2.40 0.03 -7.50
N GLY A 47 -2.20 0.93 -6.53
CA GLY A 47 -3.25 1.43 -5.64
C GLY A 47 -4.35 2.20 -6.38
N LEU A 48 -3.99 3.03 -7.36
CA LEU A 48 -4.96 3.72 -8.21
C LEU A 48 -5.77 2.73 -9.05
N GLY A 49 -5.11 1.73 -9.64
CA GLY A 49 -5.76 0.66 -10.38
C GLY A 49 -6.74 -0.13 -9.50
N TYR A 50 -6.40 -0.39 -8.23
CA TYR A 50 -7.31 -1.02 -7.28
C TYR A 50 -8.57 -0.18 -7.06
N VAL A 51 -8.40 1.11 -6.74
CA VAL A 51 -9.50 2.04 -6.48
C VAL A 51 -10.41 2.18 -7.70
N MET A 52 -9.83 2.15 -8.90
CA MET A 52 -10.56 2.23 -10.17
C MET A 52 -11.25 0.94 -10.61
N GLY A 53 -11.05 -0.20 -9.94
CA GLY A 53 -11.64 -1.46 -10.40
C GLY A 53 -10.77 -2.27 -11.36
N LEU A 54 -9.58 -1.79 -11.71
CA LEU A 54 -8.73 -2.36 -12.75
C LEU A 54 -7.88 -3.56 -12.27
N ASN A 55 -7.65 -3.66 -10.97
CA ASN A 55 -7.01 -4.81 -10.33
C ASN A 55 -7.65 -5.11 -8.95
N ASP A 56 -7.23 -6.22 -8.34
CA ASP A 56 -7.73 -6.72 -7.04
C ASP A 56 -6.89 -6.26 -5.85
N GLY A 57 -5.85 -5.45 -6.07
CA GLY A 57 -4.94 -5.00 -5.00
C GLY A 57 -3.97 -6.09 -4.53
N SER A 58 -3.91 -7.24 -5.20
CA SER A 58 -2.88 -8.25 -4.96
C SER A 58 -1.55 -7.76 -5.56
N GLY A 59 -0.85 -6.91 -4.82
CA GLY A 59 0.58 -6.75 -5.06
C GLY A 59 1.19 -8.14 -4.95
N LYS A 60 1.75 -8.68 -6.03
CA LYS A 60 2.44 -9.98 -5.98
C LYS A 60 3.41 -9.94 -4.81
N THR A 61 3.07 -10.62 -3.72
CA THR A 61 3.92 -10.73 -2.54
C THR A 61 5.22 -11.32 -3.04
N GLY A 62 6.26 -10.50 -3.14
CA GLY A 62 7.59 -11.01 -3.41
C GLY A 62 7.85 -12.11 -2.39
N GLU A 63 8.20 -13.30 -2.90
CA GLU A 63 8.64 -14.44 -2.10
C GLU A 63 9.43 -13.97 -0.89
N LYS A 64 9.05 -14.49 0.28
CA LYS A 64 9.92 -14.46 1.46
C LYS A 64 11.25 -15.10 1.03
N LYS A 65 12.27 -14.29 0.74
CA LYS A 65 13.63 -14.79 0.73
C LYS A 65 14.01 -15.08 2.17
N GLN A 66 14.27 -16.37 2.36
CA GLN A 66 14.76 -17.12 3.51
C GLN A 66 15.68 -16.35 4.46
#